data_AF-A0A3M0XQN3-F1
#
_entry.id   AF-A0A3M0XQN3-F1
#
_cell.length_a   1.000
_cell.length_b   1.000
_cell.length_c   1.000
_cell.angle_alpha   90.00
_cell.angle_beta   90.00
_cell.angle_gamma   90.00
#
_symmetry.space_group_name_H-M   'P 1'
#
loop_
_entity.id
_entity.type
_entity.pdbx_description
1 polymer ?
#
loop_
_entity_poly.entity_id
_entity_poly.type
_entity_poly.pdbx_seq_one_letter_code
_entity_poly.pdbx_strand_id
1 'polypeptide(L)'
;MAIIPASFRQGAARFLRWWGAELWACLPAELRETARRGRQRLVVEITESKATFSEARGKHLKRLGAVTLESGKSGDGAAAGNEGADAQRAMVARIIDNAGMRSAQVALRLPRGQVLRRVVDLPAAAAENLREVLGFEMDRHTPFKAQEVYYDYRVKEVDPQRKRLKVDLVVIPRGVVDRMVRIAEAWGLDLDVVEVTGGDSG
;
A
#
# COMPACT_ATOMS: atom_id res chain seq x y z
N MET A 1 -18.47 -31.21 12.97
CA MET A 1 -18.15 -30.13 13.93
C MET A 1 -16.66 -29.85 13.82
N ALA A 2 -16.26 -28.90 12.96
CA ALA A 2 -14.86 -28.60 12.69
C ALA A 2 -14.51 -27.25 13.33
N ILE A 3 -13.59 -27.30 14.28
CA ILE A 3 -13.10 -26.16 15.06
C ILE A 3 -12.19 -25.34 14.15
N ILE A 4 -12.65 -24.15 13.76
CA ILE A 4 -11.88 -23.18 12.97
C ILE A 4 -10.97 -22.41 13.94
N PRO A 5 -9.63 -22.41 13.77
CA PRO A 5 -8.75 -21.65 14.64
C PRO A 5 -8.98 -20.14 14.47
N ALA A 6 -9.12 -19.45 15.60
CA ALA A 6 -9.55 -18.06 15.73
C ALA A 6 -8.53 -17.00 15.25
N SER A 7 -7.41 -17.40 14.65
CA SER A 7 -6.34 -16.49 14.19
C SER A 7 -6.64 -15.82 12.84
N PHE A 8 -7.64 -16.29 12.10
CA PHE A 8 -7.91 -15.84 10.73
C PHE A 8 -8.81 -14.58 10.64
N ARG A 9 -9.50 -14.20 11.73
CA ARG A 9 -10.51 -13.12 11.70
C ARG A 9 -9.95 -11.70 11.91
N GLN A 10 -8.74 -11.53 12.45
CA GLN A 10 -8.21 -10.19 12.75
C GLN A 10 -7.50 -9.53 11.55
N GLY A 11 -6.81 -10.30 10.70
CA GLY A 11 -6.11 -9.76 9.53
C GLY A 11 -7.05 -9.36 8.38
N ALA A 12 -8.06 -10.18 8.08
CA ALA A 12 -8.97 -9.96 6.96
C ALA A 12 -9.97 -8.79 7.17
N ALA A 13 -10.40 -8.55 8.40
CA ALA A 13 -11.27 -7.40 8.72
C ALA A 13 -10.48 -6.07 8.72
N ARG A 14 -9.20 -6.10 9.10
CA ARG A 14 -8.27 -4.96 9.03
C ARG A 14 -7.89 -4.66 7.57
N PHE A 15 -7.70 -5.69 6.77
CA PHE A 15 -7.52 -5.66 5.32
C PHE A 15 -8.69 -4.99 4.57
N LEU A 16 -9.94 -5.25 4.95
CA LEU A 16 -11.10 -4.61 4.31
C LEU A 16 -11.26 -3.12 4.68
N ARG A 17 -10.81 -2.71 5.87
CA ARG A 17 -10.73 -1.28 6.26
C ARG A 17 -9.58 -0.54 5.56
N TRP A 18 -8.45 -1.22 5.38
CA TRP A 18 -7.26 -0.76 4.65
C TRP A 18 -7.52 -0.64 3.13
N TRP A 19 -8.15 -1.65 2.52
CA TRP A 19 -8.51 -1.65 1.10
C TRP A 19 -9.66 -0.67 0.77
N GLY A 20 -10.56 -0.42 1.72
CA GLY A 20 -11.63 0.58 1.58
C GLY A 20 -11.14 2.04 1.55
N ALA A 21 -9.96 2.33 2.11
CA ALA A 21 -9.33 3.65 1.98
C ALA A 21 -8.67 3.84 0.61
N GLU A 22 -8.27 2.76 -0.07
CA GLU A 22 -7.60 2.78 -1.37
C GLU A 22 -8.55 2.80 -2.58
N LEU A 23 -9.82 2.42 -2.41
CA LEU A 23 -10.89 2.74 -3.37
C LEU A 23 -11.01 4.27 -3.60
N TRP A 24 -10.47 5.11 -2.71
CA TRP A 24 -10.39 6.56 -2.90
C TRP A 24 -9.34 7.02 -3.91
N ALA A 25 -8.41 6.16 -4.32
CA ALA A 25 -7.49 6.48 -5.42
C ALA A 25 -8.17 6.41 -6.79
N CYS A 26 -9.31 5.69 -6.88
CA CYS A 26 -10.18 5.58 -8.05
C CYS A 26 -11.43 6.49 -7.97
N LEU A 27 -11.59 7.27 -6.88
CA LEU A 27 -12.64 8.28 -6.76
C LEU A 27 -12.25 9.58 -7.53
N PRO A 28 -13.22 10.30 -8.11
CA PRO A 28 -13.01 11.50 -8.91
C PRO A 28 -12.10 12.53 -8.22
N ALA A 29 -11.34 13.29 -9.02
CA ALA A 29 -10.39 14.29 -8.53
C ALA A 29 -11.02 15.29 -7.54
N GLU A 30 -12.31 15.59 -7.69
CA GLU A 30 -13.03 16.52 -6.82
C GLU A 30 -13.18 16.00 -5.37
N LEU A 31 -13.44 14.70 -5.19
CA LEU A 31 -13.62 14.06 -3.88
C LEU A 31 -12.28 13.82 -3.16
N ARG A 32 -11.21 13.65 -3.96
CA ARG A 32 -9.83 13.51 -3.48
C ARG A 32 -9.27 14.83 -2.95
N GLU A 33 -9.62 15.96 -3.55
CA GLU A 33 -9.21 17.30 -3.10
C GLU A 33 -9.88 17.69 -1.76
N THR A 34 -11.14 17.32 -1.54
CA THR A 34 -11.88 17.67 -0.31
C THR A 34 -11.39 16.89 0.91
N ALA A 35 -11.09 15.58 0.74
CA ALA A 35 -10.54 14.75 1.83
C ALA A 35 -9.07 15.10 2.16
N ARG A 36 -8.30 15.60 1.19
CA ARG A 36 -6.88 15.97 1.33
C ARG A 36 -6.65 17.35 1.96
N ARG A 37 -7.63 18.25 1.94
CA ARG A 37 -7.45 19.67 2.29
C ARG A 37 -7.16 19.98 3.75
N GLY A 38 -7.34 19.03 4.68
CA GLY A 38 -7.23 19.32 6.12
C GLY A 38 -6.40 18.37 6.99
N ARG A 39 -5.98 17.20 6.51
CA ARG A 39 -5.31 16.19 7.36
C ARG A 39 -3.83 16.07 7.04
N GLN A 40 -2.99 16.32 8.04
CA GLN A 40 -1.57 15.94 8.03
C GLN A 40 -1.46 14.43 7.90
N ARG A 41 -0.55 13.95 7.04
CA ARG A 41 -0.33 12.52 6.81
C ARG A 41 1.13 12.16 7.09
N LEU A 42 1.34 11.04 7.78
CA LEU A 42 2.66 10.47 8.01
C LEU A 42 2.98 9.54 6.84
N VAL A 43 3.82 9.99 5.92
CA VAL A 43 4.30 9.18 4.81
C VAL A 43 5.51 8.38 5.26
N VAL A 44 5.42 7.06 5.11
CA VAL A 44 6.47 6.09 5.39
C VAL A 44 6.96 5.51 4.08
N GLU A 45 8.22 5.72 3.73
CA GLU A 45 8.86 5.08 2.58
C GLU A 45 9.88 4.08 3.09
N ILE A 46 9.65 2.80 2.80
CA ILE A 46 10.48 1.69 3.27
C ILE A 46 11.31 1.18 2.09
N THR A 47 12.63 1.29 2.20
CA THR A 47 13.58 0.68 1.28
C THR A 47 14.18 -0.58 1.89
N GLU A 48 15.12 -1.21 1.21
CA GLU A 48 15.79 -2.41 1.73
C GLU A 48 16.65 -2.15 2.97
N SER A 49 17.15 -0.92 3.15
CA SER A 49 18.14 -0.59 4.19
C SER A 49 17.71 0.51 5.16
N LYS A 50 16.61 1.22 4.87
CA LYS A 50 16.09 2.27 5.74
C LYS A 50 14.60 2.51 5.51
N ALA A 51 13.92 2.99 6.54
CA ALA A 51 12.63 3.64 6.38
C ALA A 51 12.76 5.13 6.65
N THR A 52 12.10 5.93 5.81
CA THR A 52 12.03 7.37 5.99
C THR A 52 10.60 7.78 6.34
N PHE A 53 10.49 8.72 7.26
CA PHE A 53 9.24 9.26 7.75
C PHE A 53 9.15 10.72 7.33
N SER A 54 8.04 11.08 6.68
CA SER A 54 7.82 12.43 6.19
C SER A 54 6.39 12.88 6.49
N GLU A 55 6.23 14.14 6.83
CA GLU A 55 4.92 14.78 6.94
C GLU A 55 4.49 15.27 5.56
N ALA A 56 3.31 14.87 5.10
CA ALA A 56 2.67 15.41 3.92
C ALA A 56 1.54 16.38 4.30
N ARG A 57 1.64 17.62 3.80
CA ARG A 57 0.62 18.67 3.88
C ARG A 57 0.35 19.21 2.47
N GLY A 58 -0.73 18.75 1.84
CA GLY A 58 -1.01 19.07 0.44
C GLY A 58 0.11 18.57 -0.49
N LYS A 59 0.79 19.50 -1.17
CA LYS A 59 1.96 19.22 -2.03
C LYS A 59 3.30 19.25 -1.29
N HIS A 60 3.33 19.74 -0.06
CA HIS A 60 4.57 19.83 0.72
C HIS A 60 4.84 18.50 1.42
N LEU A 61 6.07 18.01 1.26
CA LEU A 61 6.59 16.83 1.95
C LEU A 61 7.80 17.28 2.78
N LYS A 62 7.69 17.18 4.10
CA LYS A 62 8.75 17.52 5.04
C LYS A 62 9.29 16.24 5.67
N ARG A 63 10.57 15.94 5.48
CA ARG A 63 11.20 14.79 6.13
C ARG A 63 11.27 15.02 7.64
N LEU A 64 10.74 14.07 8.41
CA LEU A 64 10.73 14.07 9.88
C LEU A 64 11.92 13.27 10.43
N GLY A 65 12.29 12.17 9.77
CA GLY A 65 13.40 11.34 10.20
C GLY A 65 13.60 10.10 9.33
N ALA A 66 14.53 9.25 9.75
CA ALA A 66 14.69 7.91 9.19
C ALA A 66 15.19 6.94 10.24
N VAL A 67 14.90 5.67 10.00
CA VAL A 67 15.33 4.54 10.80
C VAL A 67 16.06 3.57 9.88
N THR A 68 17.23 3.10 10.31
CA THR A 68 18.00 2.10 9.58
C THR A 68 17.36 0.74 9.79
N LEU A 69 17.12 0.02 8.69
CA LEU A 69 16.68 -1.35 8.70
C LEU A 69 17.93 -2.21 8.63
N GLU A 70 18.44 -2.63 9.79
CA GLU A 70 19.54 -3.59 9.80
C GLU A 70 18.98 -4.94 9.34
N SER A 71 19.29 -5.31 8.09
CA SER A 71 19.10 -6.68 7.61
C SER A 71 19.92 -7.59 8.51
N GLY A 72 19.25 -8.31 9.40
CA GLY A 72 19.85 -9.01 10.52
C GLY A 72 21.16 -9.70 10.17
N LYS A 73 22.26 -9.21 10.76
CA LYS A 73 23.32 -10.12 11.15
C LYS A 73 22.75 -10.91 12.32
N SER A 74 22.12 -12.04 12.00
CA SER A 74 21.81 -13.08 12.98
C SER A 74 23.13 -13.61 13.53
N GLY A 75 23.70 -12.89 14.50
CA GLY A 75 24.69 -13.44 15.40
C GLY A 75 23.95 -14.34 16.39
N ASP A 76 24.45 -15.56 16.56
CA ASP A 76 23.89 -16.59 17.43
C ASP A 76 23.59 -16.05 18.84
N GLY A 77 22.31 -15.78 19.12
CA GLY A 77 21.85 -15.29 20.41
C GLY A 77 20.44 -14.71 20.35
N ALA A 78 19.44 -15.50 20.76
CA ALA A 78 18.01 -15.16 20.76
C ALA A 78 17.60 -13.94 21.62
N ALA A 79 18.56 -13.25 22.26
CA ALA A 79 18.34 -12.04 23.04
C ALA A 79 18.68 -10.73 22.28
N ALA A 80 19.52 -10.77 21.23
CA ALA A 80 19.97 -9.57 20.51
C ALA A 80 19.02 -9.10 19.40
N GLY A 81 18.06 -9.94 18.98
CA GLY A 81 17.13 -9.63 17.89
C GLY A 81 16.06 -8.58 18.24
N ASN A 82 15.70 -8.47 19.52
CA ASN A 82 14.64 -7.55 19.96
C ASN A 82 15.19 -6.16 20.32
N GLU A 83 16.44 -6.04 20.78
CA GLU A 83 17.04 -4.75 21.15
C GLU A 83 17.08 -3.77 19.95
N GLY A 84 17.45 -4.28 18.77
CA GLY A 84 17.44 -3.49 17.54
C GLY A 84 16.02 -3.06 17.14
N ALA A 85 15.05 -3.98 17.21
CA ALA A 85 13.65 -3.67 16.88
C ALA A 85 13.01 -2.68 17.88
N ASP A 86 13.30 -2.82 19.18
CA ASP A 86 12.82 -1.94 20.24
C ASP A 86 13.46 -0.54 20.13
N ALA A 87 14.75 -0.47 19.82
CA ALA A 87 15.43 0.81 19.54
C ALA A 87 14.85 1.52 18.31
N GLN A 88 14.58 0.77 17.24
CA GLN A 88 13.91 1.30 16.05
C GLN A 88 12.51 1.80 16.40
N ARG A 89 11.70 1.02 17.13
CA ARG A 89 10.35 1.41 17.58
C ARG A 89 10.37 2.68 18.43
N ALA A 90 11.28 2.78 19.39
CA ALA A 90 11.45 3.97 20.21
C ALA A 90 11.84 5.19 19.38
N MET A 91 12.71 5.02 18.38
CA MET A 91 13.08 6.08 17.44
C MET A 91 11.89 6.54 16.59
N VAL A 92 11.09 5.62 16.05
CA VAL A 92 9.87 5.93 15.30
C VAL A 92 8.87 6.71 16.17
N ALA A 93 8.62 6.24 17.41
CA ALA A 93 7.74 6.93 18.35
C ALA A 93 8.22 8.38 18.60
N ARG A 94 9.52 8.59 18.82
CA ARG A 94 10.10 9.94 18.99
C ARG A 94 9.92 10.83 17.77
N ILE A 95 10.10 10.30 16.56
CA ILE A 95 9.89 11.04 15.31
C ILE A 95 8.43 11.51 15.22
N ILE A 96 7.47 10.63 15.52
CA ILE A 96 6.04 10.91 15.46
C ILE A 96 5.64 11.93 16.53
N ASP A 97 6.17 11.79 17.75
CA ASP A 97 5.88 12.65 18.89
C ASP A 97 6.39 14.07 18.67
N ASN A 98 7.65 14.21 18.25
CA ASN A 98 8.25 15.51 17.96
C ASN A 98 7.54 16.24 16.80
N ALA A 99 6.94 15.49 15.89
CA ALA A 99 6.19 16.03 14.76
C ALA A 99 4.70 16.29 15.10
N GLY A 100 4.20 15.85 16.25
CA GLY A 100 2.78 15.95 16.61
C GLY A 100 1.86 15.07 15.76
N MET A 101 2.38 13.96 15.22
CA MET A 101 1.72 13.14 14.18
C MET A 101 0.99 11.90 14.74
N ARG A 102 0.74 11.82 16.05
CA ARG A 102 0.12 10.64 16.69
C ARG A 102 -1.26 10.28 16.12
N SER A 103 -2.02 11.28 15.69
CA SER A 103 -3.37 11.11 15.11
C SER A 103 -3.40 11.27 13.58
N ALA A 104 -2.22 11.35 12.95
CA ALA A 104 -2.11 11.47 11.50
C ALA A 104 -2.39 10.12 10.84
N GLN A 105 -2.99 10.17 9.65
CA GLN A 105 -3.12 8.99 8.81
C GLN A 105 -1.74 8.54 8.33
N VAL A 106 -1.42 7.26 8.45
CA VAL A 106 -0.13 6.68 8.06
C VAL A 106 -0.21 6.12 6.64
N ALA A 107 0.57 6.69 5.73
CA ALA A 107 0.63 6.34 4.32
C ALA A 107 1.94 5.63 3.99
N LEU A 108 1.87 4.37 3.57
CA LEU A 108 3.00 3.67 2.98
C LEU A 108 3.20 4.16 1.55
N ARG A 109 4.39 4.66 1.23
CA ARG A 109 4.73 5.08 -0.14
C ARG A 109 5.62 4.03 -0.81
N LEU A 110 5.13 3.51 -1.93
CA LEU A 110 5.85 2.55 -2.77
C LEU A 110 6.54 3.27 -3.94
N PRO A 111 7.81 2.97 -4.23
CA PRO A 111 8.47 3.42 -5.45
C PRO A 111 7.84 2.74 -6.68
N ARG A 112 7.87 3.42 -7.84
CA ARG A 112 7.27 2.90 -9.09
C ARG A 112 7.80 1.52 -9.48
N GLY A 113 9.06 1.22 -9.18
CA GLY A 113 9.67 -0.08 -9.50
C GLY A 113 9.06 -1.27 -8.75
N GLN A 114 8.32 -1.03 -7.67
CA GLN A 114 7.64 -2.09 -6.90
C GLN A 114 6.16 -2.26 -7.30
N VAL A 115 5.70 -1.50 -8.30
CA VAL A 115 4.32 -1.51 -8.77
C VAL A 115 4.31 -1.76 -10.28
N LEU A 116 3.65 -2.83 -10.70
CA LEU A 116 3.42 -3.09 -12.10
C LEU A 116 2.18 -2.33 -12.56
N ARG A 117 2.35 -1.43 -13.55
CA ARG A 117 1.22 -0.79 -14.23
C ARG A 117 1.14 -1.29 -15.66
N ARG A 118 -0.06 -1.66 -16.11
CA ARG A 118 -0.28 -2.14 -17.47
C ARG A 118 -1.64 -1.70 -17.99
N VAL A 119 -1.69 -1.34 -19.27
CA VAL A 119 -2.96 -1.14 -19.96
C VAL A 119 -3.42 -2.49 -20.50
N VAL A 120 -4.65 -2.87 -20.16
CA VAL A 120 -5.28 -4.13 -20.57
C VAL A 120 -6.49 -3.80 -21.43
N ASP A 121 -6.57 -4.39 -22.62
CA ASP A 121 -7.73 -4.29 -23.50
C ASP A 121 -8.65 -5.50 -23.31
N LEU A 122 -9.87 -5.26 -22.86
CA LEU A 122 -10.89 -6.29 -22.59
C LEU A 122 -12.13 -6.09 -23.45
N PRO A 123 -12.95 -7.14 -23.66
CA PRO A 123 -14.27 -6.99 -24.29
C PRO A 123 -15.16 -6.07 -23.47
N ALA A 124 -15.99 -5.24 -24.11
CA ALA A 124 -16.94 -4.35 -23.42
C ALA A 124 -17.86 -5.09 -22.44
N ALA A 125 -18.21 -6.34 -22.73
CA ALA A 125 -19.00 -7.21 -21.85
C ALA A 125 -18.34 -7.48 -20.49
N ALA A 126 -17.01 -7.36 -20.38
CA ALA A 126 -16.30 -7.52 -19.12
C ALA A 126 -16.55 -6.36 -18.15
N ALA A 127 -17.17 -5.25 -18.58
CA ALA A 127 -17.43 -4.10 -17.72
C ALA A 127 -18.29 -4.45 -16.50
N GLU A 128 -19.25 -5.38 -16.64
CA GLU A 128 -20.16 -5.78 -15.56
C GLU A 128 -19.44 -6.55 -14.43
N ASN A 129 -18.42 -7.35 -14.78
CA ASN A 129 -17.68 -8.20 -13.83
C ASN A 129 -16.16 -7.96 -13.91
N LEU A 130 -15.75 -6.70 -14.06
CA LEU A 130 -14.39 -6.35 -14.45
C LEU A 130 -13.32 -6.85 -13.47
N ARG A 131 -13.60 -6.80 -12.17
CA ARG A 131 -12.68 -7.30 -11.12
C ARG A 131 -12.40 -8.79 -11.26
N GLU A 132 -13.43 -9.57 -11.55
CA GLU A 132 -13.34 -11.02 -11.69
C GLU A 132 -12.61 -11.38 -12.98
N VAL A 133 -12.96 -10.72 -14.10
CA VAL A 133 -12.27 -10.90 -15.39
C VAL A 133 -10.78 -10.57 -15.28
N LEU A 134 -10.43 -9.45 -14.64
CA LEU A 134 -9.02 -9.09 -14.41
C LEU A 134 -8.30 -10.09 -13.49
N GLY A 135 -9.01 -10.68 -12.53
CA GLY A 135 -8.46 -11.74 -11.69
C GLY A 135 -8.17 -13.01 -12.48
N PHE A 136 -9.08 -13.42 -13.37
CA PHE A 136 -8.90 -14.57 -14.24
C PHE A 136 -7.84 -14.37 -15.32
N GLU A 137 -7.70 -13.16 -15.84
CA GLU A 137 -6.68 -12.85 -16.85
C GLU A 137 -5.36 -12.32 -16.25
N MET A 138 -5.19 -12.37 -14.92
CA MET A 138 -4.04 -11.77 -14.24
C MET A 138 -2.71 -12.33 -14.76
N ASP A 139 -2.63 -13.65 -14.93
CA ASP A 139 -1.44 -14.37 -15.38
C ASP A 139 -1.22 -14.27 -16.91
N ARG A 140 -2.24 -13.84 -17.66
CA ARG A 140 -2.10 -13.51 -19.10
C ARG A 140 -1.44 -12.16 -19.31
N HIS A 141 -1.71 -11.21 -18.42
CA HIS A 141 -1.23 -9.83 -18.56
C HIS A 141 0.00 -9.54 -17.69
N THR A 142 0.27 -10.37 -16.69
CA THR A 142 1.36 -10.20 -15.72
C THR A 142 2.02 -11.54 -15.39
N PRO A 143 3.28 -11.56 -14.91
CA PRO A 143 3.92 -12.79 -14.47
C PRO A 143 3.40 -13.32 -13.12
N PHE A 144 2.26 -12.81 -12.62
CA PHE A 144 1.74 -13.11 -11.29
C PHE A 144 0.34 -13.72 -11.35
N LYS A 145 -0.01 -14.54 -10.36
CA LYS A 145 -1.39 -15.00 -10.15
C LYS A 145 -2.18 -13.99 -9.31
N ALA A 146 -3.49 -13.90 -9.54
CA ALA A 146 -4.37 -12.98 -8.79
C ALA A 146 -4.28 -13.14 -7.26
N GLN A 147 -4.07 -14.37 -6.77
CA GLN A 147 -3.94 -14.66 -5.34
C GLN A 147 -2.60 -14.20 -4.72
N GLU A 148 -1.58 -13.96 -5.54
CA GLU A 148 -0.22 -13.59 -5.12
C GLU A 148 -0.02 -12.06 -5.13
N VAL A 149 -1.04 -11.33 -5.59
CA VAL A 149 -0.99 -9.88 -5.76
C VAL A 149 -2.16 -9.18 -5.08
N TYR A 150 -1.94 -7.92 -4.80
CA TYR A 150 -2.99 -6.93 -4.65
C TYR A 150 -3.12 -6.21 -5.99
N TYR A 151 -4.35 -5.98 -6.45
CA TYR A 151 -4.58 -5.28 -7.71
C TYR A 151 -5.81 -4.40 -7.66
N ASP A 152 -5.74 -3.31 -8.41
CA ASP A 152 -6.88 -2.44 -8.67
C ASP A 152 -6.81 -1.87 -10.08
N TYR A 153 -7.89 -1.24 -10.52
CA TYR A 153 -8.03 -0.85 -11.91
C TYR A 153 -8.84 0.42 -12.12
N ARG A 154 -8.57 1.09 -13.24
CA ARG A 154 -9.35 2.21 -13.74
C ARG A 154 -9.70 2.02 -15.20
N VAL A 155 -10.96 2.23 -15.56
CA VAL A 155 -11.37 2.25 -16.97
C VAL A 155 -10.86 3.56 -17.58
N LYS A 156 -9.96 3.44 -18.56
CA LYS A 156 -9.35 4.57 -19.25
C LYS A 156 -10.18 5.00 -20.45
N GLU A 157 -10.75 4.04 -21.17
CA GLU A 157 -11.49 4.29 -22.40
C GLU A 157 -12.52 3.18 -22.62
N VAL A 158 -13.68 3.55 -23.15
CA VAL A 158 -14.70 2.60 -23.63
C VAL A 158 -14.95 2.89 -25.10
N ASP A 159 -14.71 1.90 -25.96
CA ASP A 159 -14.98 1.96 -27.38
C ASP A 159 -16.25 1.16 -27.70
N PRO A 160 -17.41 1.84 -27.83
CA PRO A 160 -18.67 1.17 -28.13
C PRO A 160 -18.73 0.60 -29.55
N GLN A 161 -17.98 1.15 -30.51
CA GLN A 161 -17.99 0.65 -31.89
C GLN A 161 -17.23 -0.67 -32.02
N ARG A 162 -16.07 -0.75 -31.38
CA ARG A 162 -15.25 -1.98 -31.36
C ARG A 162 -15.66 -2.96 -30.26
N LYS A 163 -16.58 -2.58 -29.38
CA LYS A 163 -16.98 -3.35 -28.19
C LYS A 163 -15.77 -3.72 -27.33
N ARG A 164 -14.87 -2.77 -27.11
CA ARG A 164 -13.64 -2.93 -26.31
C ARG A 164 -13.59 -1.90 -25.19
N LEU A 165 -12.91 -2.25 -24.11
CA LEU A 165 -12.63 -1.36 -22.99
C LEU A 165 -11.13 -1.41 -22.68
N LYS A 166 -10.52 -0.26 -22.44
CA LYS A 166 -9.13 -0.15 -21.97
C LYS A 166 -9.12 0.10 -20.47
N VAL A 167 -8.31 -0.66 -19.78
CA VAL A 167 -8.15 -0.59 -18.32
C VAL A 167 -6.71 -0.30 -17.97
N ASP A 168 -6.47 0.71 -17.16
CA ASP A 168 -5.22 0.84 -16.43
C ASP A 168 -5.28 -0.10 -15.23
N LEU A 169 -4.54 -1.21 -15.30
CA LEU A 169 -4.38 -2.18 -14.22
C LEU A 169 -3.12 -1.85 -13.41
N VAL A 170 -3.27 -1.82 -12.08
CA VAL A 170 -2.18 -1.66 -11.12
C VAL A 170 -2.06 -2.94 -10.31
N VAL A 171 -0.85 -3.50 -10.23
CA VAL A 171 -0.57 -4.77 -9.55
C VAL A 171 0.63 -4.61 -8.63
N ILE A 172 0.49 -5.11 -7.40
CA ILE A 172 1.53 -5.07 -6.38
C ILE A 172 1.67 -6.49 -5.80
N PRO A 173 2.86 -7.11 -5.81
CA PRO A 173 3.06 -8.42 -5.18
C PRO A 173 2.75 -8.37 -3.67
N ARG A 174 1.96 -9.32 -3.17
CA ARG A 174 1.56 -9.36 -1.75
C ARG A 174 2.76 -9.39 -0.82
N GLY A 175 3.79 -10.17 -1.17
CA GLY A 175 5.01 -10.29 -0.37
C GLY A 175 5.76 -8.98 -0.14
N VAL A 176 5.61 -7.98 -1.03
CA VAL A 176 6.18 -6.64 -0.84
C VAL A 176 5.41 -5.88 0.23
N VAL A 177 4.08 -5.81 0.09
CA VAL A 177 3.20 -5.11 1.02
C VAL A 177 3.21 -5.78 2.40
N ASP A 178 3.08 -7.10 2.46
CA ASP A 178 3.03 -7.86 3.71
C ASP A 178 4.36 -7.74 4.50
N ARG A 179 5.49 -7.54 3.82
CA ARG A 179 6.77 -7.25 4.47
C ARG A 179 6.75 -5.86 5.11
N MET A 180 6.29 -4.85 4.37
CA MET A 180 6.23 -3.47 4.85
C MET A 180 5.22 -3.29 5.99
N VAL A 181 4.08 -3.98 5.93
CA VAL A 181 3.09 -4.03 7.00
C VAL A 181 3.72 -4.59 8.27
N ARG A 182 4.43 -5.72 8.20
CA ARG A 182 5.11 -6.30 9.37
C ARG A 182 6.16 -5.37 10.00
N ILE A 183 6.92 -4.66 9.17
CA ILE A 183 7.89 -3.67 9.65
C ILE A 183 7.18 -2.52 10.37
N ALA A 184 6.09 -1.99 9.79
CA ALA A 184 5.31 -0.93 10.40
C ALA A 184 4.64 -1.38 11.73
N GLU A 185 4.08 -2.58 11.75
CA GLU A 185 3.49 -3.19 12.96
C GLU A 185 4.53 -3.35 14.07
N ALA A 186 5.77 -3.74 13.75
CA ALA A 186 6.86 -3.83 14.71
C ALA A 186 7.20 -2.47 15.35
N TRP A 187 6.93 -1.37 14.65
CA TRP A 187 7.05 -0.01 15.19
C TRP A 187 5.80 0.50 15.89
N GLY A 188 4.73 -0.30 15.96
CA GLY A 188 3.43 0.09 16.51
C GLY A 188 2.68 1.06 15.59
N LEU A 189 2.97 1.05 14.29
CA LEU A 189 2.23 1.81 13.29
C LEU A 189 1.20 0.93 12.60
N ASP A 190 -0.02 1.45 12.50
CA ASP A 190 -1.06 0.90 11.66
C ASP A 190 -1.04 1.65 10.33
N LEU A 191 -0.69 0.95 9.24
CA LEU A 191 -0.74 1.53 7.90
C LEU A 191 -2.19 1.70 7.45
N ASP A 192 -2.57 2.94 7.15
CA ASP A 192 -3.93 3.28 6.73
C ASP A 192 -4.10 3.24 5.20
N VAL A 193 -3.05 3.62 4.46
CA VAL A 193 -3.12 3.86 3.00
C VAL A 193 -1.79 3.50 2.31
N VAL A 194 -1.82 3.05 1.06
CA VAL A 194 -0.66 2.71 0.21
C VAL A 194 -0.61 3.59 -1.04
N GLU A 195 0.27 4.59 -1.02
CA GLU A 195 0.49 5.48 -2.16
C GLU A 195 1.62 4.97 -3.08
N VAL A 196 1.50 5.22 -4.38
CA VAL A 196 2.58 4.96 -5.35
C VAL A 196 3.22 6.30 -5.74
N THR A 197 4.55 6.40 -5.67
CA THR A 197 5.28 7.60 -6.11
C THR A 197 5.02 7.85 -7.59
N GLY A 198 4.56 9.06 -7.95
CA GLY A 198 4.16 9.40 -9.33
C GLY A 198 2.68 9.10 -9.60
N GLY A 199 1.82 10.03 -9.18
CA GLY A 199 0.51 10.20 -9.79
C GLY A 199 0.70 10.82 -11.18
N ASP A 200 -0.11 10.38 -12.13
CA ASP A 200 -0.06 10.79 -13.53
C ASP A 200 0.26 12.29 -13.72
N SER A 201 1.39 12.57 -14.36
CA SER A 201 1.45 13.68 -15.29
C SER A 201 0.83 13.16 -16.58
N GLY A 202 -0.48 13.33 -16.70
CA GLY A 202 -1.26 13.09 -17.90
C GLY A 202 -2.28 14.19 -18.01
#